data_AF-A0A966I803-F1
#
_entry.id   AF-A0A966I803-F1
#
_cell.length_a   1.000
_cell.length_b   1.000
_cell.length_c   1.000
_cell.angle_alpha   90.00
_cell.angle_beta   90.00
_cell.angle_gamma   90.00
#
_symmetry.space_group_name_H-M   'P 1'
#
loop_
_entity.id
_entity.type
_entity.pdbx_description
1 polymer ?
#
loop_
_entity_poly.entity_id
_entity_poly.type
_entity_poly.pdbx_seq_one_letter_code
_entity_poly.pdbx_strand_id
1 'polypeptide(L)'
;MNRSVARRRREHLQVWLAAVVVGALLAILGYSGVTRAVDSRLAAARREPTLSAVLAPPDERFVNILLVGSDSRAGADPSDPDFGNVGGEGDVQGRRSDTLIVVNI
;
A
#
# COMPACT_ATOMS: atom_id res chain seq x y z
N MET A 1 11.78 -56.07 15.09
CA MET A 1 11.17 -55.08 14.17
C MET A 1 11.30 -53.67 14.78
N ASN A 2 11.80 -52.68 14.01
CA ASN A 2 11.45 -51.24 14.13
C ASN A 2 12.19 -50.20 15.02
N ARG A 3 13.48 -50.34 15.37
CA ARG A 3 14.21 -49.17 15.96
C ARG A 3 14.64 -48.11 14.91
N SER A 4 14.88 -48.51 13.67
CA SER A 4 15.30 -47.61 12.57
C SER A 4 14.17 -46.73 12.03
N VAL A 5 12.94 -47.25 11.97
CA VAL A 5 11.76 -46.51 11.47
C VAL A 5 11.33 -45.39 12.44
N ALA A 6 11.40 -45.64 13.75
CA ALA A 6 11.05 -44.63 14.76
C ALA A 6 11.98 -43.41 14.76
N ARG A 7 13.27 -43.61 14.42
CA ARG A 7 14.27 -42.53 14.35
C ARG A 7 14.05 -41.63 13.13
N ARG A 8 13.85 -42.20 11.93
CA ARG A 8 13.50 -41.43 10.72
C ARG A 8 12.23 -40.60 10.90
N ARG A 9 11.20 -41.15 11.55
CA ARG A 9 9.93 -40.43 11.77
C ARG A 9 10.08 -39.19 12.66
N ARG A 10 10.97 -39.24 13.65
CA ARG A 10 11.29 -38.09 14.52
C ARG A 10 12.10 -37.01 13.81
N GLU A 11 13.07 -37.42 12.98
CA GLU A 11 13.86 -36.49 12.15
C GLU A 11 12.97 -35.75 11.14
N HIS A 12 12.05 -36.45 10.47
CA HIS A 12 11.08 -35.81 9.58
C HIS A 12 10.14 -34.85 10.33
N LEU A 13 9.65 -35.23 11.53
CA LEU A 13 8.83 -34.34 12.36
C LEU A 13 9.58 -33.07 12.79
N GLN A 14 10.86 -33.19 13.15
CA GLN A 14 11.70 -32.04 13.52
C GLN A 14 11.95 -31.11 12.33
N VAL A 15 12.20 -31.65 11.13
CA VAL A 15 12.37 -30.86 9.91
C VAL A 15 11.07 -30.13 9.56
N TRP A 16 9.91 -30.79 9.68
CA TRP A 16 8.61 -30.16 9.45
C TRP A 16 8.31 -29.05 10.46
N LEU A 17 8.59 -29.27 11.75
CA LEU A 17 8.46 -28.23 12.77
C LEU A 17 9.35 -27.02 12.48
N ALA A 18 10.62 -27.25 12.12
CA ALA A 18 11.52 -26.18 11.74
C ALA A 18 11.03 -25.41 10.51
N ALA A 19 10.53 -26.12 9.49
CA ALA A 19 9.97 -25.50 8.29
C ALA A 19 8.74 -24.62 8.60
N VAL A 20 7.84 -25.09 9.48
CA VAL A 20 6.68 -24.30 9.92
C VAL A 20 7.11 -23.03 10.66
N VAL A 21 8.07 -23.13 11.57
CA VAL A 21 8.58 -21.96 12.31
C VAL A 21 9.21 -20.94 11.37
N VAL A 22 10.07 -21.39 10.44
CA VAL A 22 10.68 -20.51 9.45
C VAL A 22 9.62 -19.87 8.55
N GLY A 23 8.65 -20.63 8.08
CA GLY A 23 7.54 -20.12 7.27
C GLY A 23 6.72 -19.05 8.01
N ALA A 24 6.40 -19.29 9.29
CA ALA A 24 5.68 -18.33 10.12
C ALA A 24 6.48 -17.04 10.33
N LEU A 25 7.80 -17.13 10.59
CA LEU A 25 8.67 -15.97 10.72
C LEU A 25 8.73 -15.16 9.43
N LEU A 26 8.89 -15.82 8.28
CA LEU A 26 8.88 -15.16 6.97
C LEU A 26 7.54 -14.48 6.68
N ALA A 27 6.41 -15.11 7.03
CA ALA A 27 5.09 -14.51 6.87
C ALA A 27 4.91 -13.25 7.72
N ILE A 28 5.33 -13.28 8.99
CA ILE A 28 5.26 -12.12 9.90
C ILE A 28 6.14 -10.98 9.39
N LEU A 29 7.40 -11.29 9.01
CA LEU A 29 8.33 -10.30 8.47
C LEU A 29 7.79 -9.71 7.17
N GLY A 30 7.29 -10.53 6.25
CA GLY A 30 6.68 -10.09 5.00
C GLY A 30 5.47 -9.19 5.23
N TYR A 31 4.54 -9.58 6.10
CA TYR A 31 3.37 -8.78 6.44
C TYR A 31 3.75 -7.41 7.02
N SER A 32 4.68 -7.39 7.96
CA SER A 32 5.17 -6.13 8.57
C SER A 32 5.92 -5.23 7.59
N GLY A 33 6.65 -5.80 6.64
CA GLY A 33 7.36 -5.07 5.60
C GLY A 33 6.41 -4.44 4.57
N VAL A 34 5.42 -5.21 4.10
CA VAL A 34 4.43 -4.74 3.12
C VAL A 34 3.57 -3.62 3.69
N THR A 35 3.06 -3.79 4.93
CA THR A 35 2.23 -2.76 5.58
C THR A 35 2.99 -1.44 5.76
N ARG A 36 4.23 -1.48 6.26
CA ARG A 36 5.06 -0.27 6.36
C ARG A 36 5.38 0.37 5.01
N ALA A 37 5.61 -0.43 3.96
CA ALA A 37 5.86 0.08 2.63
C ALA A 37 4.62 0.79 2.07
N VAL A 38 3.42 0.23 2.27
CA VAL A 38 2.15 0.85 1.88
C VAL A 38 1.92 2.15 2.67
N ASP A 39 2.10 2.12 3.98
CA ASP A 39 1.92 3.30 4.83
C ASP A 39 2.85 4.46 4.44
N SER A 40 4.13 4.18 4.14
CA SER A 40 5.07 5.21 3.70
C SER A 40 4.72 5.82 2.34
N ARG A 41 4.13 5.04 1.44
CA ARG A 41 3.62 5.54 0.14
C ARG A 41 2.36 6.39 0.31
N LEU A 42 1.47 5.99 1.22
CA LEU A 42 0.25 6.73 1.53
C LEU A 42 0.50 7.97 2.41
N ALA A 43 1.58 8.01 3.19
CA ALA A 43 1.96 9.18 3.97
C ALA A 43 2.31 10.39 3.09
N ALA A 44 2.77 10.15 1.85
CA ALA A 44 2.98 11.19 0.84
C ALA A 44 1.67 11.76 0.27
N ALA A 45 0.55 11.04 0.41
CA ALA A 45 -0.75 11.54 -0.01
C ALA A 45 -1.29 12.53 1.03
N ARG A 46 -1.42 13.81 0.63
CA ARG A 46 -2.09 14.82 1.44
C ARG A 46 -3.56 14.44 1.61
N ARG A 47 -3.97 14.16 2.85
CA ARG A 47 -5.37 13.99 3.22
C ARG A 47 -6.01 15.36 3.34
N GLU A 48 -7.08 15.59 2.59
CA GLU A 48 -7.85 16.82 2.64
C GLU A 48 -8.93 16.70 3.74
N PRO A 49 -8.80 17.42 4.87
CA PRO A 49 -9.67 17.25 6.03
C PRO A 49 -11.13 17.64 5.75
N THR A 50 -11.40 18.50 4.77
CA THR A 50 -12.77 18.92 4.43
C THR A 50 -13.64 17.81 3.82
N LEU A 51 -13.03 16.75 3.26
CA LEU A 51 -13.76 15.61 2.69
C LEU A 51 -14.22 14.58 3.74
N SER A 52 -13.71 14.66 4.98
CA SER A 52 -14.08 13.74 6.06
C SER A 52 -15.55 13.83 6.50
N ALA A 53 -16.22 14.94 6.20
CA ALA A 53 -17.63 15.15 6.52
C ALA A 53 -18.61 14.54 5.49
N VAL A 54 -18.14 14.22 4.28
CA VAL A 54 -18.97 13.71 3.17
C VAL A 54 -18.77 12.22 2.94
N LEU A 55 -17.62 11.68 3.37
CA LEU A 55 -17.34 10.25 3.31
C LEU A 55 -18.08 9.52 4.44
N ALA A 56 -18.62 8.35 4.13
CA ALA A 56 -19.23 7.47 5.12
C ALA A 56 -18.27 7.26 6.30
N PRO A 57 -18.77 7.11 7.55
CA PRO A 57 -17.94 6.82 8.71
C PRO A 57 -16.94 5.72 8.34
N PRO A 58 -15.63 5.88 8.63
CA PRO A 58 -14.66 4.86 8.30
C PRO A 58 -15.06 3.53 8.96
N ASP A 59 -15.56 2.59 8.17
CA ASP A 59 -15.77 1.20 8.59
C ASP A 59 -14.37 0.57 8.64
N GLU A 60 -14.03 -0.12 9.72
CA GLU A 60 -12.72 -0.76 9.88
C GLU A 60 -12.39 -1.76 8.77
N ARG A 61 -13.41 -2.16 8.00
CA ARG A 61 -13.30 -3.11 6.90
C ARG A 61 -13.07 -2.48 5.54
N PHE A 62 -13.33 -1.17 5.35
CA PHE A 62 -13.25 -0.54 4.03
C PHE A 62 -12.69 0.88 4.07
N VAL A 63 -11.77 1.20 3.16
CA VAL A 63 -11.21 2.54 2.97
C VAL A 63 -11.63 3.09 1.61
N ASN A 64 -12.25 4.27 1.60
CA ASN A 64 -12.57 5.01 0.37
C ASN A 64 -11.47 6.03 0.09
N ILE A 65 -10.78 5.89 -1.05
CA ILE A 65 -9.73 6.81 -1.51
C ILE A 65 -10.26 7.57 -2.72
N LEU A 66 -10.26 8.90 -2.66
CA LEU A 66 -10.55 9.78 -3.78
C LEU A 66 -9.23 10.21 -4.43
N LEU A 67 -8.99 9.75 -5.67
CA LEU A 67 -7.89 10.23 -6.51
C LEU A 67 -8.41 11.35 -7.41
N VAL A 68 -7.77 12.51 -7.32
CA VAL A 68 -8.07 13.68 -8.16
C VAL A 68 -6.83 14.01 -8.99
N GLY A 69 -6.93 13.85 -10.30
CA GLY A 69 -5.90 14.25 -11.26
C GLY A 69 -6.21 15.65 -11.81
N SER A 70 -5.25 16.56 -11.67
CA SER A 70 -5.26 17.90 -12.29
C SER A 70 -4.40 17.85 -13.55
N ASP A 71 -4.88 18.41 -14.66
CA ASP A 71 -4.09 18.63 -15.89
C ASP A 71 -3.16 19.85 -15.77
N SER A 72 -3.33 20.66 -14.71
CA SER A 72 -2.48 21.82 -14.40
C SER A 72 -1.30 21.49 -13.47
N ARG A 73 -0.17 22.19 -13.68
CA ARG A 73 1.01 22.23 -12.78
C ARG A 73 0.79 23.02 -11.48
N ALA A 74 -0.39 23.60 -11.26
CA ALA A 74 -0.65 24.47 -10.12
C ALA A 74 -0.47 23.70 -8.79
N GLY A 75 0.54 24.08 -8.01
CA GLY A 75 0.89 23.44 -6.73
C GLY A 75 1.80 22.21 -6.82
N ALA A 76 2.26 21.83 -8.01
CA ALA A 76 3.31 20.83 -8.18
C ALA A 76 4.69 21.41 -7.82
N ASP A 77 5.60 20.58 -7.31
CA ASP A 77 6.96 21.00 -6.95
C ASP A 77 7.78 21.26 -8.23
N PRO A 78 8.28 22.49 -8.46
CA PRO A 78 9.09 22.81 -9.65
C PRO A 78 10.41 22.03 -9.74
N SER A 79 10.87 21.43 -8.63
CA SER A 79 12.10 20.63 -8.57
C SER A 79 11.89 19.16 -8.92
N ASP A 80 10.64 18.73 -9.14
CA ASP A 80 10.33 17.35 -9.52
C ASP A 80 10.82 17.05 -10.95
N PRO A 81 11.57 15.96 -11.20
CA PRO A 81 11.99 15.56 -12.53
C PRO A 81 10.83 15.41 -13.53
N ASP A 82 9.62 15.10 -13.04
CA ASP A 82 8.42 14.94 -13.86
C ASP A 82 7.60 16.25 -14.00
N PHE A 83 8.05 17.36 -13.41
CA PHE A 83 7.36 18.65 -13.48
C PHE A 83 7.13 19.09 -14.94
N GLY A 84 8.10 18.84 -15.82
CA GLY A 84 8.03 19.13 -17.25
C GLY A 84 7.00 18.32 -18.05
N ASN A 85 6.46 17.23 -17.49
CA ASN A 85 5.52 16.34 -18.18
C ASN A 85 4.03 16.71 -17.98
N VAL A 86 3.74 17.59 -17.01
CA VAL A 86 2.38 18.12 -16.73
C VAL A 86 2.14 19.40 -17.57
N GLY A 87 0.90 19.82 -17.86
CA GLY A 87 0.64 21.02 -18.67
C GLY A 87 1.11 22.34 -18.03
N GLY A 88 1.59 23.30 -18.83
CA GLY A 88 2.02 24.62 -18.34
C GLY A 88 0.86 25.45 -17.77
N GLU A 89 1.12 26.25 -16.74
CA GLU A 89 0.10 27.12 -16.10
C GLU A 89 -0.46 28.19 -17.07
N GLY A 90 0.26 28.46 -18.17
CA GLY A 90 -0.21 29.32 -19.27
C GLY A 90 -1.13 28.64 -20.29
N ASP A 91 -1.15 27.30 -20.35
CA ASP A 91 -2.04 26.54 -21.25
C ASP A 91 -3.37 26.17 -20.58
N VAL A 92 -3.43 26.21 -19.25
CA VAL A 92 -4.60 25.78 -18.47
C VAL A 92 -4.94 26.80 -17.37
N GLN A 93 -5.91 27.68 -17.63
CA GLN A 93 -6.41 28.60 -16.60
C GLN A 93 -7.33 27.84 -15.64
N GLY A 94 -6.78 27.39 -14.51
CA GLY A 94 -7.55 26.98 -13.33
C GLY A 94 -7.35 25.53 -12.88
N ARG A 95 -7.84 25.26 -11.66
CA ARG A 95 -7.88 23.92 -11.04
C ARG A 95 -8.94 23.04 -11.73
N ARG A 96 -8.73 22.66 -12.99
CA ARG A 96 -9.57 21.65 -13.64
C ARG A 96 -9.12 20.26 -13.16
N SER A 97 -10.08 19.49 -12.65
CA SER A 97 -9.88 18.09 -12.31
C SER A 97 -10.36 17.25 -13.49
N ASP A 98 -9.43 16.84 -14.35
CA ASP A 98 -9.75 16.06 -15.55
C ASP A 98 -9.85 14.56 -15.24
N THR A 99 -9.52 14.12 -14.02
CA THR A 99 -9.70 12.74 -13.58
C THR A 99 -10.17 12.67 -12.13
N LEU A 100 -11.26 11.93 -11.90
CA LEU A 100 -11.80 11.60 -10.58
C LEU A 100 -11.98 10.08 -10.51
N ILE A 101 -11.27 9.42 -9.59
CA ILE A 101 -11.35 7.98 -9.37
C ILE A 101 -11.70 7.73 -7.91
N VAL A 102 -12.72 6.91 -7.66
CA VAL A 102 -13.07 6.41 -6.33
C VAL A 102 -12.60 4.97 -6.22
N VAL A 103 -11.70 4.70 -5.28
CA VAL A 103 -11.22 3.35 -4.98
C VAL A 103 -11.79 2.92 -3.64
N ASN A 104 -12.42 1.75 -3.61
CA ASN A 104 -12.89 1.08 -2.40
C ASN A 104 -12.03 -0.17 -2.19
N ILE A 105 -11.39 -0.25 -1.02
CA ILE A 105 -10.48 -1.33 -0.61
C ILE A 105 -11.01 -1.93 0.68
#